data_AF-A0A0P0RCS7-F1
#
_entry.id   AF-A0A0P0RCS7-F1
#
_cell.length_a   1.000
_cell.length_b   1.000
_cell.length_c   1.000
_cell.angle_alpha   90.00
_cell.angle_beta   90.00
_cell.angle_gamma   90.00
#
_symmetry.space_group_name_H-M   'P 1'
#
loop_
_entity.id
_entity.type
_entity.pdbx_description
1 polymer ?
#
loop_
_entity_poly.entity_id
_entity_poly.type
_entity_poly.pdbx_seq_one_letter_code
_entity_poly.pdbx_strand_id
1 'polypeptide(L)'
;MLAHSGGVGMTTSNQRTQAGELASARAAKKLAEASLYQALIARQRERYAAAYGRCVDTENREAARAMFTGAALFEGQAKRIPSRAKKAVEALKLAVFLLDPKAPA
;
A
#
# COMPACT_ATOMS: atom_id res chain seq x y z
N MET A 1 -20.50 -13.31 58.14
CA MET A 1 -20.26 -11.94 57.61
C MET A 1 -18.75 -11.79 57.44
N LEU A 2 -18.14 -11.40 56.34
CA LEU A 2 -18.54 -10.96 55.00
C LEU A 2 -17.28 -11.13 54.13
N ALA A 3 -17.36 -11.93 53.07
CA ALA A 3 -16.27 -12.11 52.12
C ALA A 3 -16.10 -10.86 51.24
N HIS A 4 -14.92 -10.24 51.24
CA HIS A 4 -14.59 -9.10 50.38
C HIS A 4 -13.99 -9.59 49.05
N SER A 5 -14.84 -9.71 48.02
CA SER A 5 -14.43 -9.93 46.63
C SER A 5 -14.60 -8.62 45.85
N GLY A 6 -13.52 -7.84 45.69
CA GLY A 6 -13.61 -6.53 45.01
C GLY A 6 -12.42 -6.10 44.15
N GLY A 7 -11.33 -6.87 44.07
CA GLY A 7 -10.08 -6.40 43.46
C GLY A 7 -9.80 -6.80 42.00
N VAL A 8 -10.50 -7.80 41.45
CA VAL A 8 -10.09 -8.44 40.18
C VAL A 8 -10.82 -7.87 38.95
N GLY A 9 -11.96 -7.20 39.12
CA GLY A 9 -12.78 -6.72 37.98
C GLY A 9 -12.20 -5.52 37.23
N MET A 10 -11.53 -4.59 37.93
CA MET A 10 -11.10 -3.30 37.36
C MET A 10 -9.87 -3.44 36.45
N THR A 11 -8.90 -4.28 36.82
CA THR A 11 -7.67 -4.49 36.05
C THR A 11 -7.91 -5.28 34.76
N THR A 12 -8.76 -6.31 34.82
CA THR A 12 -9.13 -7.10 33.63
C THR A 12 -10.05 -6.34 32.66
N SER A 13 -10.84 -5.37 33.16
CA SER A 13 -11.62 -4.47 32.32
C SER A 13 -10.71 -3.49 31.57
N ASN A 14 -9.79 -2.83 32.29
CA ASN A 14 -8.87 -1.86 31.72
C ASN A 14 -7.91 -2.47 30.67
N GLN A 15 -7.42 -3.70 30.92
CA GLN A 15 -6.59 -4.43 29.95
C GLN A 15 -7.35 -4.83 28.68
N ARG A 16 -8.65 -5.17 28.78
CA ARG A 16 -9.49 -5.47 27.61
C ARG A 16 -9.78 -4.23 26.77
N THR A 17 -10.03 -3.09 27.41
CA THR A 17 -10.20 -1.80 26.73
C THR A 17 -8.94 -1.40 25.98
N GLN A 18 -7.78 -1.46 26.63
CA GLN A 18 -6.49 -1.14 26.01
C GLN A 18 -6.16 -2.08 24.83
N ALA A 19 -6.42 -3.39 24.97
CA ALA A 19 -6.22 -4.34 23.88
C ALA A 19 -7.15 -4.06 22.68
N GLY A 20 -8.41 -3.67 22.95
CA GLY A 20 -9.38 -3.25 21.93
C GLY A 20 -8.95 -1.99 21.18
N GLU A 21 -8.47 -0.98 21.90
CA GLU A 21 -7.94 0.26 21.32
C GLU A 21 -6.71 0.00 20.43
N LEU A 22 -5.77 -0.83 20.88
CA LEU A 22 -4.61 -1.22 20.08
C LEU A 22 -4.99 -1.99 18.82
N ALA A 23 -5.98 -2.88 18.91
CA ALA A 23 -6.49 -3.61 17.74
C ALA A 23 -7.16 -2.65 16.74
N SER A 24 -7.97 -1.71 17.22
CA SER A 24 -8.60 -0.67 16.40
C SER A 24 -7.57 0.23 15.71
N ALA A 25 -6.56 0.71 16.45
CA ALA A 25 -5.50 1.54 15.90
C ALA A 25 -4.70 0.81 14.79
N ARG A 26 -4.41 -0.49 14.98
CA ARG A 26 -3.75 -1.31 13.96
C ARG A 26 -4.61 -1.50 12.71
N ALA A 27 -5.92 -1.70 12.88
CA ALA A 27 -6.86 -1.81 11.77
C ALA A 27 -6.96 -0.51 10.97
N ALA A 28 -7.09 0.63 11.66
CA ALA A 28 -7.11 1.96 11.06
C ALA A 28 -5.82 2.26 10.28
N LYS A 29 -4.65 1.95 10.87
CA LYS A 29 -3.35 2.09 10.19
C LYS A 29 -3.29 1.25 8.92
N LYS A 30 -3.71 -0.01 8.98
CA LYS A 30 -3.71 -0.92 7.81
C LYS A 30 -4.60 -0.39 6.69
N LEU A 31 -5.77 0.15 7.03
CA LEU A 31 -6.68 0.76 6.05
C LEU A 31 -6.06 2.02 5.43
N ALA A 32 -5.48 2.90 6.24
CA ALA A 32 -4.83 4.11 5.75
C ALA A 32 -3.65 3.80 4.81
N GLU A 33 -2.81 2.82 5.16
CA GLU A 33 -1.72 2.37 4.29
C GLU A 33 -2.24 1.78 2.97
N ALA A 34 -3.32 0.99 3.00
CA ALA A 34 -3.93 0.45 1.79
C ALA A 34 -4.45 1.57 0.86
N SER A 35 -5.18 2.54 1.42
CA SER A 35 -5.68 3.69 0.67
C SER A 35 -4.55 4.55 0.09
N LEU A 36 -3.48 4.77 0.85
CA LEU A 36 -2.30 5.49 0.39
C LEU A 36 -1.67 4.81 -0.83
N TYR A 37 -1.41 3.50 -0.76
CA TYR A 37 -0.79 2.80 -1.88
C TYR A 37 -1.72 2.72 -3.10
N GLN A 38 -3.03 2.57 -2.91
CA GLN A 38 -3.98 2.65 -4.02
C GLN A 38 -3.92 4.00 -4.74
N ALA A 39 -3.90 5.11 -3.99
CA ALA A 39 -3.77 6.45 -4.57
C ALA A 39 -2.43 6.62 -5.31
N LEU A 40 -1.33 6.12 -4.75
CA LEU A 40 -0.02 6.17 -5.41
C LEU A 40 0.03 5.34 -6.69
N ILE A 41 -0.57 4.15 -6.69
CA ILE A 41 -0.68 3.30 -7.89
C ILE A 41 -1.50 4.01 -8.97
N ALA A 42 -2.66 4.58 -8.62
CA ALA A 42 -3.51 5.31 -9.55
C ALA A 42 -2.75 6.48 -10.19
N ARG A 43 -2.11 7.33 -9.37
CA ARG A 43 -1.29 8.45 -9.84
C ARG A 43 -0.19 8.00 -10.80
N GLN A 44 0.51 6.89 -10.51
CA GLN A 44 1.59 6.44 -11.39
C GLN A 44 1.07 5.79 -12.68
N ARG A 45 -0.12 5.19 -12.67
CA ARG A 45 -0.77 4.71 -13.91
C ARG A 45 -1.14 5.86 -14.84
N GLU A 46 -1.66 6.96 -14.30
CA GLU A 46 -1.95 8.17 -15.08
C GLU A 46 -0.68 8.74 -15.73
N ARG A 47 0.41 8.85 -14.94
CA ARG A 47 1.72 9.29 -15.44
C ARG A 47 2.27 8.35 -16.52
N TYR A 48 2.16 7.04 -16.31
CA TYR A 48 2.56 6.03 -17.28
C TYR A 48 1.79 6.20 -18.60
N ALA A 49 0.47 6.31 -18.55
CA ALA A 49 -0.36 6.46 -19.74
C ALA A 49 0.01 7.73 -20.53
N ALA A 50 0.23 8.85 -19.83
CA ALA A 50 0.66 10.10 -20.44
C ALA A 50 2.05 10.00 -21.08
N ALA A 51 3.01 9.37 -20.42
CA ALA A 51 4.38 9.18 -20.94
C ALA A 51 4.41 8.19 -22.12
N TYR A 52 3.65 7.09 -22.02
CA TYR A 52 3.60 6.04 -23.03
C TYR A 52 3.08 6.58 -24.38
N GLY A 53 2.08 7.46 -24.36
CA GLY A 53 1.55 8.10 -25.57
C GLY A 53 2.52 9.08 -26.25
N ARG A 54 3.54 9.58 -25.54
CA ARG A 54 4.55 10.51 -26.07
C ARG A 54 5.87 9.82 -26.45
N CYS A 55 6.14 8.65 -25.89
CA CYS A 55 7.39 7.92 -26.11
C CYS A 55 7.38 7.26 -27.49
N VAL A 56 8.35 7.64 -28.34
CA VAL A 56 8.51 7.06 -29.69
C VAL A 56 9.44 5.84 -29.71
N ASP A 57 10.36 5.77 -28.74
CA ASP A 57 11.31 4.68 -28.56
C ASP A 57 10.57 3.37 -28.24
N THR A 58 10.74 2.38 -29.11
CA THR A 58 10.06 1.09 -29.00
C THR A 58 10.65 0.21 -27.90
N GLU A 59 11.97 0.22 -27.70
CA GLU A 59 12.63 -0.60 -26.68
C GLU A 59 12.24 -0.12 -25.28
N ASN A 60 12.25 1.20 -25.08
CA ASN A 60 11.81 1.82 -23.84
C ASN A 60 10.32 1.57 -23.57
N ARG A 61 9.46 1.59 -24.61
CA ARG A 61 8.03 1.23 -24.46
C ARG A 61 7.82 -0.23 -24.08
N GLU A 62 8.57 -1.16 -24.67
CA GLU A 62 8.48 -2.58 -24.34
C GLU A 62 8.94 -2.87 -22.91
N ALA A 63 10.09 -2.33 -22.52
CA ALA A 63 10.61 -2.45 -21.17
C ALA A 63 9.63 -1.86 -20.14
N ALA A 64 9.08 -0.66 -20.41
CA ALA A 64 8.08 -0.04 -19.55
C ALA A 64 6.79 -0.85 -19.46
N ARG A 65 6.34 -1.47 -20.57
CA ARG A 65 5.16 -2.35 -20.59
C ARG A 65 5.38 -3.62 -19.76
N ALA A 66 6.58 -4.20 -19.81
CA ALA A 66 6.93 -5.35 -18.96
C ALA A 66 6.88 -4.97 -17.47
N MET A 67 7.43 -3.81 -17.10
CA MET A 67 7.39 -3.29 -15.72
C MET A 67 5.96 -2.99 -15.26
N PHE A 68 5.13 -2.39 -16.11
CA PHE A 68 3.71 -2.15 -15.83
C PHE A 68 2.95 -3.45 -15.57
N THR A 69 3.22 -4.48 -16.37
CA THR A 69 2.63 -5.82 -16.18
C THR A 69 3.07 -6.44 -14.85
N GLY A 70 4.36 -6.33 -14.51
CA GLY A 70 4.89 -6.77 -13.22
C GLY A 70 4.26 -6.03 -12.03
N ALA A 71 4.01 -4.73 -12.17
CA ALA A 71 3.33 -3.94 -11.14
C ALA A 71 1.91 -4.45 -10.86
N ALA A 72 1.15 -4.82 -11.90
CA ALA A 72 -0.20 -5.38 -11.75
C ALA A 72 -0.21 -6.70 -10.97
N LEU A 73 0.83 -7.54 -11.14
CA LEU A 73 0.99 -8.76 -10.34
C LEU A 73 1.23 -8.44 -8.87
N PHE A 74 2.09 -7.47 -8.57
CA PHE A 74 2.34 -7.04 -7.19
C PHE A 74 1.09 -6.44 -6.53
N GLU A 75 0.31 -5.66 -7.27
CA GLU A 75 -0.97 -5.12 -6.78
C GLU A 75 -1.98 -6.22 -6.47
N GLY A 76 -2.12 -7.22 -7.34
CA GLY A 76 -2.96 -8.39 -7.08
C GLY A 76 -2.52 -9.14 -5.81
N GLN A 77 -1.21 -9.31 -5.63
CA GLN A 77 -0.63 -9.95 -4.45
C GLN A 77 -0.77 -9.12 -3.17
N ALA A 78 -0.92 -7.79 -3.27
CA ALA A 78 -1.03 -6.90 -2.13
C ALA A 78 -2.24 -7.19 -1.23
N LYS A 79 -3.29 -7.80 -1.78
CA LYS A 79 -4.46 -8.27 -1.02
C LYS A 79 -4.08 -9.26 0.08
N ARG A 80 -3.03 -10.06 -0.14
CA ARG A 80 -2.53 -11.08 0.80
C ARG A 80 -1.25 -10.62 1.51
N ILE A 81 -0.38 -9.92 0.79
CA ILE A 81 0.94 -9.49 1.26
C ILE A 81 1.04 -7.97 1.10
N PRO A 82 0.65 -7.17 2.12
CA PRO A 82 0.55 -5.71 1.99
C PRO A 82 1.82 -5.01 1.49
N SER A 83 3.00 -5.54 1.81
CA SER A 83 4.29 -5.01 1.35
C SER A 83 4.47 -5.04 -0.18
N ARG A 84 3.67 -5.83 -0.90
CA ARG A 84 3.66 -5.87 -2.38
C ARG A 84 3.06 -4.60 -2.99
N ALA A 85 2.19 -3.88 -2.28
CA ALA A 85 1.67 -2.60 -2.77
C ALA A 85 2.79 -1.58 -3.02
N LYS A 86 3.77 -1.51 -2.11
CA LYS A 86 4.98 -0.69 -2.30
C LYS A 86 5.76 -1.13 -3.54
N LYS A 87 5.91 -2.44 -3.77
CA LYS A 87 6.61 -2.96 -4.96
C LYS A 87 5.88 -2.64 -6.26
N ALA A 88 4.55 -2.63 -6.27
CA ALA A 88 3.77 -2.17 -7.42
C ALA A 88 4.07 -0.69 -7.75
N VAL A 89 4.10 0.18 -6.73
CA VAL A 89 4.45 1.60 -6.91
C VAL A 89 5.87 1.77 -7.46
N GLU A 90 6.86 1.07 -6.92
CA GLU A 90 8.24 1.17 -7.41
C GLU A 90 8.40 0.65 -8.85
N ALA A 91 7.72 -0.44 -9.22
CA ALA A 91 7.71 -0.92 -10.60
C ALA A 91 7.07 0.09 -11.56
N LEU A 92 5.97 0.74 -11.16
CA LEU A 92 5.35 1.80 -11.97
C LEU A 92 6.26 3.04 -12.11
N LYS A 93 6.97 3.43 -11.05
CA LYS A 93 7.96 4.53 -11.15
C LYS A 93 9.06 4.21 -12.16
N LEU A 94 9.60 2.99 -12.15
CA LEU A 94 10.59 2.56 -13.13
C LEU A 94 10.01 2.55 -14.55
N ALA A 95 8.77 2.08 -14.72
CA ALA A 95 8.08 2.11 -16.01
C ALA A 95 7.93 3.55 -16.53
N VAL A 96 7.55 4.50 -15.67
CA VAL A 96 7.45 5.92 -16.02
C VAL A 96 8.83 6.50 -16.36
N PHE A 97 9.86 6.17 -15.58
CA PHE A 97 11.23 6.65 -15.80
C PHE A 97 11.81 6.18 -17.14
N LEU A 98 11.51 4.95 -17.57
CA LEU A 98 11.91 4.44 -18.89
C LEU A 98 11.28 5.24 -20.04
N LEU A 99 10.04 5.73 -19.86
CA LEU A 99 9.31 6.46 -20.89
C LEU A 99 9.60 7.96 -20.89
N ASP A 100 9.86 8.53 -19.72
CA ASP A 100 10.13 9.94 -19.50
C ASP A 100 11.19 10.08 -18.39
N PRO A 101 12.49 9.98 -18.73
CA PRO A 101 13.57 10.00 -17.75
C PRO A 101 13.71 11.36 -17.06
N LYS A 102 13.05 12.40 -17.57
CA LYS A 102 12.98 13.74 -16.96
C LYS A 102 11.79 13.90 -16.02
N ALA A 103 10.88 12.92 -15.97
CA ALA A 103 9.73 12.98 -15.08
C ALA A 103 10.18 12.89 -13.61
N PRO A 104 9.71 13.78 -12.72
CA PRO A 104 10.11 13.78 -11.32
C PRO A 104 9.63 12.51 -10.59
N ALA A 105 10.47 11.88 -9.77
CA ALA A 105 10.18 10.61 -9.10
C ALA A 105 8.93 10.64 -8.18
#